data_AF-A0AAE1GHZ0-F1
#
_entry.id   AF-A0AAE1GHZ0-F1
#
_cell.length_a   1.000
_cell.length_b   1.000
_cell.length_c   1.000
_cell.angle_alpha   90.00
_cell.angle_beta   90.00
_cell.angle_gamma   90.00
#
_symmetry.space_group_name_H-M   'P 1'
#
loop_
_entity.id
_entity.type
_entity.pdbx_description
1 polymer ?
#
loop_
_entity_poly.entity_id
_entity_poly.type
_entity_poly.pdbx_seq_one_letter_code
_entity_poly.pdbx_strand_id
1 'polypeptide(L)'
;MEDRVEAAQSILQKLNDPISKLYLEFLDHVLPFFNDLNKEMQAEDPKIYTLSSRVAAVLATILESYLKPNYLKSTALTKVKIRDPANFLPLGDIYLGGRVAASLHTCHNFKEQDLTNFRLRCLDFYIESIAGSTEI
;
A
#
# COMPACT_ATOMS: atom_id res chain seq x y z
N MET A 1 4.02 -37.96 -1.97
CA MET A 1 5.37 -37.41 -1.74
C MET A 1 5.74 -36.45 -2.87
N GLU A 2 5.33 -36.76 -4.10
CA GLU A 2 5.44 -35.89 -5.29
C GLU A 2 4.75 -34.53 -5.13
N ASP A 3 3.51 -34.46 -4.63
CA ASP A 3 2.80 -33.18 -4.42
C ASP A 3 3.56 -32.15 -3.56
N ARG A 4 4.32 -32.63 -2.56
CA ARG A 4 5.10 -31.73 -1.68
C ARG A 4 6.32 -31.16 -2.39
N VAL A 5 6.87 -31.90 -3.35
CA VAL A 5 8.02 -31.46 -4.16
C VAL A 5 7.58 -30.39 -5.16
N GLU A 6 6.41 -30.58 -5.79
CA GLU A 6 5.84 -29.60 -6.72
C GLU A 6 5.48 -28.28 -6.02
N ALA A 7 4.84 -28.35 -4.84
CA ALA A 7 4.55 -27.16 -4.05
C ALA A 7 5.83 -26.41 -3.63
N ALA A 8 6.88 -27.13 -3.21
CA ALA A 8 8.16 -26.54 -2.83
C ALA A 8 8.85 -25.84 -4.03
N GLN A 9 8.79 -26.44 -5.22
CA GLN A 9 9.31 -25.84 -6.45
C GLN A 9 8.54 -24.57 -6.83
N SER A 10 7.21 -24.58 -6.71
CA SER A 10 6.38 -23.40 -6.97
C SER A 10 6.71 -22.24 -6.02
N ILE A 11 6.87 -22.53 -4.72
CA ILE A 11 7.28 -21.53 -3.72
C ILE A 11 8.67 -20.99 -4.06
N LEU A 12 9.64 -21.88 -4.34
CA LEU A 12 11.00 -21.47 -4.70
C LEU A 12 11.02 -20.60 -5.95
N GLN A 13 10.22 -20.92 -6.95
CA GLN A 13 10.10 -20.11 -8.16
C GLN A 13 9.56 -18.71 -7.84
N LYS A 14 8.52 -18.60 -6.99
CA LYS A 14 7.97 -17.30 -6.56
C LYS A 14 8.95 -16.51 -5.71
N LEU A 15 9.71 -17.15 -4.82
CA LEU A 15 10.71 -16.46 -4.01
C LEU A 15 11.87 -15.90 -4.85
N ASN A 16 12.15 -16.50 -6.01
CA ASN A 16 13.15 -16.01 -6.95
C ASN A 16 12.58 -15.00 -7.97
N ASP A 17 11.27 -14.77 -7.99
CA ASP A 17 10.64 -13.78 -8.86
C ASP A 17 10.88 -12.36 -8.31
N PRO A 18 11.50 -11.45 -9.08
CA PRO A 18 11.80 -10.10 -8.61
C PRO A 18 10.52 -9.27 -8.35
N ILE A 19 9.38 -9.60 -8.96
CA ILE A 19 8.10 -8.95 -8.65
C ILE A 19 7.62 -9.32 -7.24
N SER A 20 7.79 -10.59 -6.85
CA SER A 20 7.48 -11.04 -5.50
C SER A 20 8.29 -10.27 -4.45
N LYS A 21 9.56 -9.96 -4.73
CA LYS A 21 10.37 -9.08 -3.88
C LYS A 21 9.77 -7.66 -3.76
N LEU A 22 9.32 -7.05 -4.86
CA LEU A 22 8.67 -5.73 -4.82
C LEU A 22 7.40 -5.74 -3.96
N TYR A 23 6.59 -6.80 -4.03
CA TYR A 23 5.42 -6.95 -3.16
C TYR A 23 5.82 -7.05 -1.68
N LEU A 24 6.86 -7.81 -1.33
CA LEU A 24 7.32 -7.90 0.05
C LEU A 24 7.85 -6.55 0.56
N GLU A 25 8.58 -5.80 -0.27
CA GLU A 25 9.07 -4.46 0.07
C GLU A 25 7.93 -3.44 0.24
N PHE A 26 6.89 -3.53 -0.58
CA PHE A 26 5.66 -2.76 -0.45
C PHE A 26 4.91 -3.11 0.84
N LEU A 27 4.75 -4.40 1.14
CA LEU A 27 4.09 -4.85 2.38
C LEU A 27 4.86 -4.39 3.62
N ASP A 28 6.18 -4.50 3.62
CA ASP A 28 7.02 -4.00 4.72
C ASP A 28 6.94 -2.46 4.86
N HIS A 29 6.58 -1.74 3.80
CA HIS A 29 6.32 -0.30 3.85
C HIS A 29 4.94 0.04 4.41
N VAL A 30 3.89 -0.63 3.94
CA VAL A 30 2.49 -0.21 4.18
C VAL A 30 1.87 -0.84 5.43
N LEU A 31 2.24 -2.08 5.79
CA LEU A 31 1.67 -2.76 6.95
C LEU A 31 1.94 -2.06 8.30
N PRO A 32 3.09 -1.40 8.53
CA PRO A 32 3.31 -0.64 9.76
C PRO A 32 2.23 0.41 10.05
N PHE A 33 1.66 1.05 9.02
CA PHE A 33 0.59 2.04 9.18
C PHE A 33 -0.63 1.47 9.93
N PHE A 34 -1.01 0.23 9.63
CA PHE A 34 -2.13 -0.45 10.26
C PHE A 34 -1.74 -1.13 11.56
N ASN A 35 -0.56 -1.76 11.60
CA ASN A 35 -0.10 -2.46 12.79
C ASN A 35 0.07 -1.51 13.97
N ASP A 36 0.62 -0.32 13.73
CA ASP A 36 0.82 0.67 14.80
C ASP A 36 -0.50 1.31 15.22
N LEU A 37 -1.40 1.58 14.26
CA LEU A 37 -2.75 2.05 14.58
C LEU A 37 -3.54 1.01 15.40
N ASN A 38 -3.48 -0.27 15.02
CA ASN A 38 -4.14 -1.36 15.74
C ASN A 38 -3.61 -1.49 17.17
N LYS A 39 -2.30 -1.36 17.40
CA LYS A 39 -1.72 -1.35 18.75
C LYS A 39 -2.24 -0.17 19.56
N GLU A 40 -2.34 1.02 18.97
CA GLU A 40 -2.87 2.20 19.65
C GLU A 40 -4.37 2.05 19.99
N MET A 41 -5.16 1.46 19.10
CA MET A 41 -6.58 1.18 19.33
C MET A 41 -6.83 0.13 20.43
N GLN A 42 -5.90 -0.82 20.59
CA GLN A 42 -5.99 -1.90 21.59
C GLN A 42 -5.37 -1.51 22.94
N ALA A 43 -4.90 -0.27 23.11
CA ALA A 43 -4.35 0.19 24.37
C ALA A 43 -5.43 0.28 25.46
N GLU A 44 -5.10 -0.15 26.68
CA GLU A 44 -6.02 -0.17 27.83
C GLU A 44 -6.45 1.24 28.28
N ASP A 45 -5.66 2.28 27.98
CA ASP A 45 -5.96 3.67 28.28
C ASP A 45 -6.78 4.34 27.15
N PRO A 46 -7.97 4.89 27.41
CA PRO A 46 -8.76 5.59 26.41
C PRO A 46 -8.10 6.92 26.02
N LYS A 47 -7.44 6.96 24.85
CA LYS A 47 -6.85 8.18 24.27
C LYS A 47 -7.60 8.63 23.01
N ILE A 48 -8.92 8.76 23.10
CA ILE A 48 -9.82 9.04 21.95
C ILE A 48 -9.37 10.28 21.15
N TYR A 49 -8.96 11.34 21.85
CA TYR A 49 -8.50 12.59 21.21
C TYR A 49 -7.18 12.43 20.43
N THR A 50 -6.26 11.57 20.89
CA THR A 50 -5.02 11.27 20.14
C THR A 50 -5.29 10.26 19.04
N LEU A 51 -6.19 9.30 19.27
CA LEU A 51 -6.52 8.28 18.30
C LEU A 51 -7.14 8.89 17.04
N SER A 52 -8.07 9.83 17.18
CA SER A 52 -8.67 10.51 16.02
C SER A 52 -7.63 11.24 15.16
N SER A 53 -6.69 11.96 15.78
CA SER A 53 -5.62 12.65 15.05
C SER A 53 -4.63 11.69 14.41
N ARG A 54 -4.37 10.55 15.05
CA ARG A 54 -3.53 9.46 14.50
C ARG A 54 -4.16 8.77 13.31
N VAL A 55 -5.43 8.39 13.40
CA VAL A 55 -6.20 7.84 12.26
C VAL A 55 -6.17 8.81 11.09
N ALA A 56 -6.47 10.09 11.33
CA ALA A 56 -6.45 11.10 10.28
C ALA A 56 -5.07 11.25 9.60
N ALA A 57 -3.98 11.19 10.37
CA ALA A 57 -2.62 11.26 9.85
C ALA A 57 -2.26 10.02 9.00
N VAL A 58 -2.65 8.82 9.44
CA VAL A 58 -2.45 7.58 8.67
C VAL A 58 -3.25 7.63 7.37
N LEU A 59 -4.53 8.02 7.42
CA LEU A 59 -5.36 8.17 6.24
C LEU A 59 -4.77 9.19 5.25
N ALA A 60 -4.35 10.35 5.73
CA ALA A 60 -3.69 11.36 4.90
C ALA A 60 -2.45 10.80 4.21
N THR A 61 -1.61 10.08 4.96
CA THR A 61 -0.38 9.46 4.44
C THR A 61 -0.69 8.46 3.32
N ILE A 62 -1.69 7.58 3.52
CA ILE A 62 -2.08 6.60 2.49
C ILE A 62 -2.65 7.30 1.25
N LEU A 63 -3.49 8.33 1.44
CA LEU A 63 -4.06 9.10 0.33
C LEU A 63 -2.99 9.85 -0.47
N GLU A 64 -2.00 10.45 0.20
CA GLU A 64 -0.88 11.14 -0.44
C GLU A 64 -0.04 10.21 -1.32
N SER A 65 -0.03 8.90 -1.04
CA SER A 65 0.69 7.92 -1.85
C SER A 65 0.14 7.75 -3.26
N TYR A 66 -1.14 8.05 -3.51
CA TYR A 66 -1.75 7.79 -4.83
C TYR A 66 -2.67 8.90 -5.37
N LEU A 67 -3.04 9.91 -4.57
CA LEU A 67 -3.86 11.04 -5.01
C LEU A 67 -3.02 12.28 -5.32
N LYS A 68 -3.51 13.09 -6.25
CA LYS A 68 -2.88 14.35 -6.64
C LYS A 68 -2.80 15.31 -5.44
N PRO A 69 -1.62 15.88 -5.13
CA PRO A 69 -1.44 16.79 -3.99
C PRO A 69 -2.38 18.01 -4.02
N ASN A 70 -2.65 18.56 -5.21
CA ASN A 70 -3.55 19.71 -5.36
C ASN A 70 -5.00 19.37 -4.97
N TYR A 71 -5.43 18.14 -5.22
CA TYR A 71 -6.75 17.66 -4.86
C TYR A 71 -6.88 17.50 -3.34
N LEU A 72 -5.88 16.88 -2.70
CA LEU A 72 -5.86 16.71 -1.24
C LEU A 72 -5.79 18.03 -0.47
N LYS A 73 -5.01 19.01 -0.95
CA LYS A 73 -4.92 20.34 -0.31
C LYS A 73 -6.23 21.13 -0.37
N SER A 74 -7.06 20.89 -1.39
CA SER A 74 -8.30 21.64 -1.63
C SER A 74 -9.55 20.92 -1.13
N THR A 75 -9.42 19.68 -0.66
CA THR A 75 -10.55 18.83 -0.28
C THR A 75 -10.41 18.40 1.18
N ALA A 76 -11.43 18.67 2.00
CA ALA A 76 -11.46 18.13 3.36
C ALA A 76 -11.40 16.59 3.34
N LEU A 77 -10.65 15.98 4.26
CA LEU A 77 -10.41 14.53 4.30
C LEU A 77 -11.70 13.70 4.20
N THR A 78 -12.78 14.16 4.85
CA THR A 78 -14.11 13.53 4.85
C THR A 78 -14.85 13.58 3.51
N LYS A 79 -14.38 14.38 2.54
CA LYS A 79 -14.98 14.58 1.22
C LYS A 79 -14.12 14.03 0.07
N VAL A 80 -12.97 13.44 0.41
CA VAL A 80 -12.05 12.87 -0.58
C VAL A 80 -12.71 11.68 -1.28
N LYS A 81 -12.75 11.71 -2.61
CA LYS A 81 -13.23 10.60 -3.44
C LYS A 81 -12.10 9.61 -3.70
N ILE A 82 -11.96 8.65 -2.80
CA ILE A 82 -10.83 7.70 -2.77
C ILE A 82 -10.74 6.77 -3.99
N ARG A 83 -11.84 6.59 -4.74
CA ARG A 83 -11.95 5.72 -5.93
C ARG A 83 -12.04 6.46 -7.27
N ASP A 84 -11.97 7.79 -7.28
CA ASP A 84 -12.15 8.59 -8.51
C ASP A 84 -10.81 8.72 -9.28
N PRO A 85 -10.62 8.03 -10.42
CA PRO A 85 -9.36 8.02 -11.13
C PRO A 85 -8.95 9.39 -11.67
N ALA A 86 -9.89 10.34 -11.81
CA ALA A 86 -9.58 11.71 -12.22
C ALA A 86 -8.63 12.42 -11.25
N ASN A 87 -8.58 11.96 -9.99
CA ASN A 87 -7.77 12.52 -8.93
C ASN A 87 -6.50 11.71 -8.63
N PHE A 88 -6.26 10.61 -9.34
CA PHE A 88 -5.11 9.74 -9.10
C PHE A 88 -3.83 10.32 -9.72
N LEU A 89 -2.70 10.06 -9.08
CA LEU A 89 -1.40 10.21 -9.72
C LEU A 89 -1.29 9.26 -10.93
N PRO A 90 -0.48 9.59 -11.94
CA PRO A 90 -0.08 8.61 -12.93
C PRO A 90 0.46 7.35 -12.24
N LEU A 91 0.18 6.17 -12.80
CA LEU A 91 0.50 4.89 -12.15
C LEU A 91 1.99 4.76 -11.78
N GLY A 92 2.89 5.32 -12.61
CA GLY A 92 4.33 5.33 -12.35
C GLY A 92 4.78 6.27 -11.22
N ASP A 93 3.94 7.24 -10.86
CA ASP A 93 4.22 8.26 -9.85
C ASP A 93 3.61 7.92 -8.48
N ILE A 94 2.85 6.82 -8.38
CA ILE A 94 2.33 6.33 -7.11
C ILE A 94 3.51 5.94 -6.21
N TYR A 95 3.46 6.42 -4.96
CA TYR A 95 4.47 6.11 -3.98
C TYR A 95 4.21 4.74 -3.34
N LEU A 96 5.18 3.83 -3.50
CA LEU A 96 5.09 2.44 -3.04
C LEU A 96 6.12 2.12 -1.94
N GLY A 97 6.78 3.14 -1.40
CA GLY A 97 7.85 3.02 -0.41
C GLY A 97 9.25 3.15 -1.00
N GLY A 98 10.19 3.64 -0.18
CA GLY A 98 11.56 3.93 -0.61
C GLY A 98 12.36 2.70 -1.08
N ARG A 99 12.13 1.53 -0.49
CA ARG A 99 12.79 0.28 -0.93
C ARG A 99 12.31 -0.18 -2.30
N VAL A 100 11.01 -0.09 -2.58
CA VAL A 100 10.46 -0.38 -3.91
C VAL A 100 11.08 0.56 -4.95
N ALA A 101 11.18 1.86 -4.64
CA ALA A 101 11.83 2.82 -5.54
C ALA A 101 13.31 2.46 -5.81
N ALA A 102 14.06 2.08 -4.77
CA ALA A 102 15.45 1.64 -4.93
C ALA A 102 15.58 0.35 -5.74
N SER A 103 14.70 -0.64 -5.51
CA SER A 103 14.68 -1.90 -6.26
C SER A 103 14.31 -1.69 -7.72
N LEU A 104 13.34 -0.83 -8.02
CA LEU A 104 12.98 -0.46 -9.40
C LEU A 104 14.13 0.26 -10.12
N HIS A 105 14.95 1.02 -9.40
CA HIS A 105 16.12 1.69 -9.98
C HIS A 105 17.28 0.71 -10.25
N THR A 106 17.47 -0.28 -9.38
CA THR A 106 18.65 -1.18 -9.41
C THR A 106 18.42 -2.44 -10.25
N CYS A 107 17.17 -2.90 -10.38
CA CYS A 107 16.83 -4.10 -11.15
C CYS A 107 16.19 -3.71 -12.49
N HIS A 108 16.78 -4.15 -13.60
CA HIS A 108 16.30 -3.80 -14.95
C HIS A 108 15.57 -4.95 -15.67
N ASN A 109 15.38 -6.10 -15.01
CA ASN A 109 14.85 -7.31 -15.63
C ASN A 109 13.34 -7.48 -15.43
N PHE A 110 12.59 -6.37 -15.39
CA PHE A 110 11.14 -6.43 -15.26
C PHE A 110 10.47 -6.31 -16.62
N LYS A 111 9.42 -7.10 -16.85
CA LYS A 111 8.51 -6.83 -17.97
C LYS A 111 7.60 -5.68 -17.58
N GLU A 112 7.38 -4.74 -18.49
CA GLU A 112 6.50 -3.57 -18.27
C GLU A 112 5.08 -3.97 -17.83
N GLN A 113 4.56 -5.07 -18.39
CA GLN A 113 3.26 -5.60 -18.00
C GLN A 113 3.22 -6.04 -16.54
N ASP A 114 4.29 -6.69 -16.05
CA ASP A 114 4.38 -7.16 -14.68
C ASP A 114 4.48 -5.98 -13.70
N LEU A 115 5.24 -4.94 -14.05
CA LEU A 115 5.30 -3.69 -13.27
C LEU A 115 3.97 -2.96 -13.23
N THR A 116 3.25 -2.93 -14.35
CA THR A 116 1.91 -2.33 -14.43
C THR A 116 0.95 -3.07 -13.51
N ASN A 117 0.93 -4.40 -13.58
CA ASN A 117 0.12 -5.24 -12.69
C ASN A 117 0.51 -5.05 -11.22
N PHE A 118 1.81 -4.98 -10.92
CA PHE A 118 2.32 -4.70 -9.58
C PHE A 118 1.76 -3.39 -9.01
N ARG A 119 1.91 -2.29 -9.76
CA ARG A 119 1.44 -0.97 -9.35
C ARG A 119 -0.08 -0.91 -9.19
N LEU A 120 -0.84 -1.53 -10.11
CA LEU A 120 -2.30 -1.61 -10.01
C LEU A 120 -2.73 -2.32 -8.73
N ARG A 121 -2.12 -3.46 -8.39
CA ARG A 121 -2.45 -4.17 -7.14
C ARG A 121 -2.09 -3.37 -5.89
N CYS A 122 -1.01 -2.61 -5.92
CA CYS A 122 -0.65 -1.75 -4.80
C CYS A 122 -1.62 -0.57 -4.65
N LEU A 123 -2.06 0.02 -5.77
CA LEU A 123 -3.12 1.04 -5.79
C LEU A 123 -4.43 0.47 -5.22
N ASP A 124 -4.85 -0.71 -5.68
CA ASP A 124 -6.03 -1.39 -5.16
C ASP A 124 -5.91 -1.63 -3.65
N PHE A 125 -4.74 -2.06 -3.17
CA PHE A 125 -4.48 -2.22 -1.74
C PHE A 125 -4.68 -0.91 -0.97
N TYR A 126 -4.14 0.21 -1.43
CA TYR A 126 -4.35 1.51 -0.78
C TYR A 126 -5.82 1.91 -0.74
N ILE A 127 -6.54 1.75 -1.86
CA ILE A 127 -7.97 2.09 -1.96
C ILE A 127 -8.80 1.25 -0.99
N GLU A 128 -8.63 -0.08 -1.02
CA GLU A 128 -9.43 -0.99 -0.20
C GLU A 128 -9.11 -0.85 1.29
N SER A 129 -7.85 -0.55 1.64
CA SER A 129 -7.46 -0.32 3.04
C SER A 129 -8.17 0.88 3.66
N ILE A 130 -8.46 1.92 2.86
CA ILE A 130 -9.22 3.08 3.32
C ILE A 130 -10.73 2.78 3.30
N ALA A 131 -11.24 2.15 2.23
CA ALA A 131 -12.66 1.84 2.11
C ALA A 131 -13.17 0.92 3.23
N GLY A 132 -12.40 -0.11 3.60
CA GLY A 132 -12.74 -0.98 4.73
C GLY A 132 -12.72 -0.28 6.09
N SER A 133 -12.02 0.86 6.22
CA SER A 133 -11.95 1.64 7.46
C SER A 133 -13.18 2.55 7.68
N THR A 134 -14.07 2.69 6.69
CA THR A 134 -15.30 3.50 6.78
C THR A 134 -16.57 2.70 7.14
N GLU A 135 -16.46 1.38 7.31
CA GLU A 135 -17.58 0.48 7.66
C GLU A 135 -17.63 0.07 9.15
N ILE A 136 -16.81 0.69 10.00
CA ILE A 136 -16.77 0.44 11.47
C ILE A 136 -17.34 1.64 12.23
#